data_AF-A0A6A3RCW8-F1
#
_entry.id   AF-A0A6A3RCW8-F1
#
_cell.length_a   1.000
_cell.length_b   1.000
_cell.length_c   1.000
_cell.angle_alpha   90.00
_cell.angle_beta   90.00
_cell.angle_gamma   90.00
#
_symmetry.space_group_name_H-M   'P 1'
#
loop_
_entity.id
_entity.type
_entity.pdbx_description
1 polymer ?
#
loop_
_entity_poly.entity_id
_entity_poly.type
_entity_poly.pdbx_seq_one_letter_code
_entity_poly.pdbx_strand_id
1 'polypeptide(L)'
;MQEPEEPFVLASVSVVCRRWPSVEDLPHAVHLIHTFTAEISKKALPDLLEHGDSSLFFRVLQAVDESVNLIHHEKLRQYRLAMQLIPSKMTLKGGKLQAMKELYKRYRGAVDDDTVRAVAAEPELPVLKWLHSCEPRIFKNFTGFEERIFRFASTNDRKGVVRWLVKLFPDTVRSLEFAAGGGHLDLIKWLMKHTKWDTEVEAAFYKAVQAGHVEIAKFLYNYKPTMTKSYWPMQSITSLEIAQWFHEIKFWSFTDSVLRGAVERGHLEMVQRLHVNYSNLFTAETMNSAAAHGHLKLVKFLHANRSEGCSTKAMDAAAGNGHLEMVQWLHENRSEGCTTEAMESAAFHGHLDVLNWLHTNRTEGCTSGAMVMSFWSNDRMNAAKWLHENRALELPDDIVDRAARRGDIEMLSWLHSSGKGRWSKNVMDEVARHGHLEFVMFLHENRREGCTKNAMIHAAANNHLDVVKWLRMNKRKASTTSAMNAAARNGHLEVVKWLHENGQGGCTAVAMNTAAYGGHLKVMKFLAANYSFNWSEKAMANAQMHGHTETVKWLYFHLGMKLLPHEVNAARNDFIDLLELMDKETDFCRNPTVFFAGCGNNHPEVAEWYKDHYGNPRKRKHCSQ
;
A
#
# COMPACT_ATOMS: atom_id res chain seq x y z
N MET A 1 -1.98 -38.82 6.31
CA MET A 1 -0.66 -38.74 6.97
C MET A 1 0.34 -38.07 6.04
N GLN A 2 0.49 -36.76 6.24
CA GLN A 2 1.67 -35.91 6.09
C GLN A 2 1.16 -34.56 6.62
N GLU A 3 1.69 -34.09 7.75
CA GLU A 3 1.36 -32.75 8.26
C GLU A 3 2.03 -31.71 7.35
N PRO A 4 1.30 -30.72 6.79
CA PRO A 4 1.94 -29.61 6.11
C PRO A 4 2.28 -28.48 7.09
N GLU A 5 3.51 -27.95 6.97
CA GLU A 5 4.10 -26.87 7.78
C GLU A 5 3.63 -25.45 7.38
N GLU A 6 2.49 -25.29 6.71
CA GLU A 6 1.92 -23.97 6.36
C GLU A 6 0.45 -23.86 6.84
N PRO A 7 -0.01 -22.68 7.30
CA PRO A 7 -1.43 -22.49 7.61
C PRO A 7 -2.23 -22.46 6.30
N PHE A 8 -2.59 -23.63 5.77
CA PHE A 8 -3.60 -23.72 4.73
C PHE A 8 -4.97 -23.44 5.35
N VAL A 9 -5.64 -22.38 4.90
CA VAL A 9 -7.08 -22.21 5.12
C VAL A 9 -7.78 -23.28 4.29
N LEU A 10 -8.34 -24.28 4.96
CA LEU A 10 -9.20 -25.29 4.33
C LEU A 10 -10.47 -24.56 3.89
N ALA A 11 -10.46 -23.96 2.69
CA ALA A 11 -11.55 -23.12 2.18
C ALA A 11 -12.71 -23.92 1.56
N SER A 12 -12.49 -25.21 1.27
CA SER A 12 -13.56 -26.12 0.86
C SER A 12 -13.22 -27.59 1.09
N VAL A 13 -14.24 -28.38 1.42
CA VAL A 13 -14.28 -29.83 1.21
C VAL A 13 -15.39 -30.08 0.19
N SER A 14 -15.06 -30.62 -0.99
CA SER A 14 -16.04 -30.97 -2.00
C SER A 14 -16.27 -32.47 -2.03
N VAL A 15 -17.33 -32.93 -1.35
CA VAL A 15 -17.84 -34.31 -1.49
C VAL A 15 -18.76 -34.35 -2.72
N VAL A 16 -18.22 -34.81 -3.86
CA VAL A 16 -19.04 -35.04 -5.06
C VAL A 16 -19.57 -36.47 -5.02
N CYS A 17 -20.76 -36.68 -4.44
CA CYS A 17 -21.47 -37.94 -4.56
C CYS A 17 -22.14 -38.04 -5.95
N ARG A 18 -21.47 -38.70 -6.91
CA ARG A 18 -22.02 -38.94 -8.25
C ARG A 18 -23.14 -40.00 -8.29
N ARG A 19 -23.42 -40.67 -7.16
CA ARG A 19 -24.56 -41.58 -6.94
C ARG A 19 -25.04 -41.40 -5.50
N TRP A 20 -26.33 -41.69 -5.25
CA TRP A 20 -26.93 -41.63 -3.91
C TRP A 20 -25.99 -42.28 -2.88
N PRO A 21 -25.62 -41.58 -1.78
CA PRO A 21 -24.75 -42.17 -0.78
C PRO A 21 -25.43 -43.39 -0.20
N SER A 22 -24.68 -44.46 0.03
CA SER A 22 -25.14 -45.49 0.94
C SER A 22 -25.33 -44.84 2.33
N VAL A 23 -26.26 -45.33 3.13
CA VAL A 23 -26.52 -44.80 4.50
C VAL A 23 -25.25 -44.80 5.36
N GLU A 24 -24.24 -45.59 4.99
CA GLU A 24 -22.95 -45.75 5.67
C GLU A 24 -21.95 -44.60 5.41
N ASP A 25 -22.09 -43.82 4.33
CA ASP A 25 -21.16 -42.71 3.99
C ASP A 25 -21.55 -41.37 4.64
N LEU A 26 -22.78 -41.26 5.12
CA LEU A 26 -23.35 -40.06 5.74
C LEU A 26 -22.55 -39.56 6.96
N PRO A 27 -22.11 -40.43 7.90
CA PRO A 27 -21.37 -40.01 9.08
C PRO A 27 -20.02 -39.34 8.76
N HIS A 28 -19.34 -39.77 7.69
CA HIS A 28 -18.05 -39.19 7.29
C HIS A 28 -18.21 -37.79 6.66
N ALA A 29 -19.22 -37.61 5.82
CA ALA A 29 -19.56 -36.30 5.26
C ALA A 29 -19.99 -35.31 6.35
N VAL A 30 -20.81 -35.77 7.31
CA VAL A 30 -21.23 -34.99 8.48
C VAL A 30 -20.01 -34.62 9.33
N HIS A 31 -19.07 -35.54 9.57
CA HIS A 31 -17.83 -35.26 10.28
C HIS A 31 -16.99 -34.18 9.59
N LEU A 32 -16.78 -34.26 8.27
CA LEU A 32 -16.01 -33.26 7.52
C LEU A 32 -16.67 -31.87 7.54
N ILE A 33 -18.00 -31.80 7.47
CA ILE A 33 -18.75 -30.53 7.59
C ILE A 33 -18.62 -29.97 9.02
N HIS A 34 -18.68 -30.82 10.04
CA HIS A 34 -18.45 -30.40 11.42
C HIS A 34 -17.03 -29.90 11.65
N THR A 35 -16.02 -30.58 11.12
CA THR A 35 -14.62 -30.12 11.22
C THR A 35 -14.42 -28.79 10.51
N PHE A 36 -14.99 -28.62 9.30
CA PHE A 36 -14.92 -27.37 8.56
C PHE A 36 -15.62 -26.20 9.29
N THR A 37 -16.82 -26.42 9.85
CA THR A 37 -17.55 -25.39 10.60
C THR A 37 -16.91 -25.08 11.96
N ALA A 38 -16.21 -26.05 12.55
CA ALA A 38 -15.43 -25.85 13.78
C ALA A 38 -14.16 -25.01 13.53
N GLU A 39 -13.48 -25.17 12.40
CA GLU A 39 -12.19 -24.49 12.16
C GLU A 39 -12.29 -23.23 11.27
N ILE A 40 -13.49 -22.68 11.10
CA ILE A 40 -13.69 -21.54 10.21
C ILE A 40 -12.93 -20.28 10.68
N SER A 41 -12.21 -19.64 9.75
CA SER A 41 -11.44 -18.42 10.02
C SER A 41 -12.33 -17.27 10.50
N LYS A 42 -11.82 -16.45 11.42
CA LYS A 42 -12.43 -15.18 11.86
C LYS A 42 -12.56 -14.14 10.73
N LYS A 43 -11.92 -14.40 9.58
CA LYS A 43 -11.97 -13.58 8.36
C LYS A 43 -12.39 -14.38 7.12
N ALA A 44 -13.03 -15.54 7.29
CA ALA A 44 -13.37 -16.43 6.16
C ALA A 44 -14.12 -15.71 5.02
N LEU A 45 -15.12 -14.88 5.34
CA LEU A 45 -15.88 -14.14 4.31
C LEU A 45 -15.04 -13.04 3.62
N PRO A 46 -14.35 -12.13 4.35
CA PRO A 46 -13.42 -11.17 3.74
C PRO A 46 -12.32 -11.83 2.91
N ASP A 47 -11.65 -12.85 3.44
CA ASP A 47 -10.54 -13.54 2.77
C ASP A 47 -11.03 -14.15 1.45
N LEU A 48 -12.19 -14.82 1.45
CA LEU A 48 -12.79 -15.37 0.23
C LEU A 48 -13.00 -14.31 -0.86
N LEU A 49 -13.49 -13.13 -0.47
CA LEU A 49 -13.74 -12.03 -1.41
C LEU A 49 -12.44 -11.41 -1.93
N GLU A 50 -11.40 -11.34 -1.10
CA GLU A 50 -10.08 -10.86 -1.51
C GLU A 50 -9.41 -11.79 -2.53
N HIS A 51 -9.58 -13.11 -2.37
CA HIS A 51 -9.07 -14.13 -3.29
C HIS A 51 -9.92 -14.27 -4.58
N GLY A 52 -11.12 -13.68 -4.62
CA GLY A 52 -11.96 -13.61 -5.82
C GLY A 52 -12.94 -14.79 -6.02
N ASP A 53 -13.10 -15.66 -5.03
CA ASP A 53 -13.91 -16.89 -5.12
C ASP A 53 -15.39 -16.65 -4.79
N SER A 54 -16.02 -15.70 -5.49
CA SER A 54 -17.40 -15.26 -5.23
C SER A 54 -18.47 -16.38 -5.35
N SER A 55 -18.17 -17.48 -6.04
CA SER A 55 -19.08 -18.62 -6.23
C SER A 55 -19.33 -19.40 -4.93
N LEU A 56 -18.38 -19.36 -3.99
CA LEU A 56 -18.46 -20.04 -2.70
C LEU A 56 -19.08 -19.19 -1.61
N PHE A 57 -19.36 -17.91 -1.89
CA PHE A 57 -19.78 -16.92 -0.88
C PHE A 57 -20.94 -17.41 -0.01
N PHE A 58 -22.02 -17.90 -0.62
CA PHE A 58 -23.20 -18.35 0.14
C PHE A 58 -22.94 -19.60 0.98
N ARG A 59 -22.03 -20.48 0.53
CA ARG A 59 -21.63 -21.67 1.30
C ARG A 59 -20.80 -21.29 2.52
N VAL A 60 -19.83 -20.39 2.32
CA VAL A 60 -19.01 -19.87 3.43
C VAL A 60 -19.87 -19.05 4.39
N LEU A 61 -20.82 -18.28 3.89
CA LEU A 61 -21.78 -17.53 4.72
C LEU A 61 -22.60 -18.48 5.61
N GLN A 62 -23.12 -19.57 5.05
CA GLN A 62 -23.82 -20.59 5.83
C GLN A 62 -22.91 -21.24 6.89
N ALA A 63 -21.66 -21.54 6.53
CA ALA A 63 -20.71 -22.11 7.48
C ALA A 63 -20.34 -21.13 8.61
N VAL A 64 -20.24 -19.83 8.32
CA VAL A 64 -20.07 -18.78 9.35
C VAL A 64 -21.31 -18.71 10.26
N ASP A 65 -22.52 -18.80 9.69
CA ASP A 65 -23.77 -18.81 10.45
C ASP A 65 -23.82 -20.01 11.41
N GLU A 66 -23.48 -21.20 10.91
CA GLU A 66 -23.52 -22.48 11.64
C GLU A 66 -22.34 -22.71 12.59
N SER A 67 -21.25 -21.93 12.46
CA SER A 67 -20.07 -22.12 13.30
C SER A 67 -20.40 -21.91 14.77
N VAL A 68 -20.05 -22.91 15.58
CA VAL A 68 -20.15 -22.88 17.04
C VAL A 68 -18.95 -22.20 17.70
N ASN A 69 -17.84 -22.03 16.96
CA ASN A 69 -16.58 -21.49 17.48
C ASN A 69 -16.42 -19.99 17.25
N LEU A 70 -17.16 -19.42 16.30
CA LEU A 70 -17.25 -17.96 16.13
C LEU A 70 -18.26 -17.38 17.12
N ILE A 71 -17.82 -16.44 17.96
CA ILE A 71 -18.74 -15.71 18.84
C ILE A 71 -19.62 -14.76 18.02
N HIS A 72 -20.77 -14.36 18.57
CA HIS A 72 -21.77 -13.58 17.85
C HIS A 72 -21.19 -12.32 17.16
N HIS A 73 -20.36 -11.56 17.86
CA HIS A 73 -19.80 -10.31 17.34
C HIS A 73 -18.70 -10.52 16.30
N GLU A 74 -18.02 -11.66 16.29
CA GLU A 74 -17.11 -12.02 15.20
C GLU A 74 -17.87 -12.28 13.91
N LYS A 75 -19.04 -12.93 13.99
CA LYS A 75 -19.93 -13.11 12.84
C LYS A 75 -20.39 -11.75 12.31
N LEU A 76 -20.85 -10.85 13.17
CA LEU A 76 -21.25 -9.48 12.79
C LEU A 76 -20.11 -8.72 12.09
N ARG A 77 -18.88 -8.83 12.62
CA ARG A 77 -17.68 -8.22 12.03
C ARG A 77 -17.42 -8.76 10.62
N GLN A 78 -17.49 -10.08 10.43
CA GLN A 78 -17.34 -10.68 9.12
C GLN A 78 -18.41 -10.20 8.14
N TYR A 79 -19.66 -10.10 8.56
CA TYR A 79 -20.73 -9.59 7.72
C TYR A 79 -20.48 -8.13 7.30
N ARG A 80 -20.04 -7.27 8.22
CA ARG A 80 -19.72 -5.87 7.92
C ARG A 80 -18.55 -5.75 6.95
N LEU A 81 -17.43 -6.41 7.22
CA LEU A 81 -16.26 -6.37 6.34
C LEU A 81 -16.55 -6.96 4.95
N ALA A 82 -17.30 -8.06 4.89
CA ALA A 82 -17.74 -8.62 3.61
C ALA A 82 -18.66 -7.63 2.85
N MET A 83 -19.59 -6.96 3.53
CA MET A 83 -20.46 -5.94 2.93
C MET A 83 -19.66 -4.80 2.28
N GLN A 84 -18.53 -4.40 2.88
CA GLN A 84 -17.63 -3.38 2.34
C GLN A 84 -16.89 -3.84 1.08
N LEU A 85 -16.53 -5.12 0.99
CA LEU A 85 -15.74 -5.69 -0.12
C LEU A 85 -16.59 -6.12 -1.32
N ILE A 86 -17.82 -6.59 -1.09
CA ILE A 86 -18.71 -7.11 -2.15
C ILE A 86 -18.87 -6.16 -3.36
N PRO A 87 -19.02 -4.82 -3.18
CA PRO A 87 -19.17 -3.90 -4.30
C PRO A 87 -18.06 -3.98 -5.35
N SER A 88 -16.80 -4.19 -4.96
CA SER A 88 -15.65 -4.27 -5.87
C SER A 88 -15.21 -5.71 -6.20
N LYS A 89 -15.55 -6.68 -5.35
CA LYS A 89 -15.06 -8.06 -5.47
C LYS A 89 -16.04 -9.05 -6.09
N MET A 90 -17.33 -8.73 -6.14
CA MET A 90 -18.33 -9.57 -6.81
C MET A 90 -18.87 -8.91 -8.07
N THR A 91 -19.50 -9.68 -8.94
CA THR A 91 -20.26 -9.16 -10.09
C THR A 91 -21.76 -9.35 -9.86
N LEU A 92 -22.61 -8.58 -10.55
CA LEU A 92 -24.07 -8.79 -10.48
C LEU A 92 -24.46 -10.22 -10.88
N LYS A 93 -23.84 -10.77 -11.93
CA LYS A 93 -24.07 -12.16 -12.35
C LYS A 93 -23.58 -13.17 -11.30
N GLY A 94 -22.50 -12.84 -10.59
CA GLY A 94 -21.96 -13.62 -9.47
C GLY A 94 -22.76 -13.48 -8.16
N GLY A 95 -23.94 -12.87 -8.18
CA GLY A 95 -24.81 -12.81 -7.00
C GLY A 95 -24.55 -11.63 -6.06
N LYS A 96 -23.79 -10.60 -6.46
CA LYS A 96 -23.50 -9.39 -5.66
C LYS A 96 -24.71 -8.87 -4.88
N LEU A 97 -25.82 -8.59 -5.58
CA LEU A 97 -27.02 -8.02 -4.97
C LEU A 97 -27.63 -8.98 -3.92
N GLN A 98 -27.63 -10.28 -4.20
CA GLN A 98 -28.18 -11.26 -3.27
C GLN A 98 -27.28 -11.40 -2.04
N ALA A 99 -25.96 -11.40 -2.21
CA ALA A 99 -24.99 -11.43 -1.12
C ALA A 99 -25.18 -10.23 -0.17
N MET A 100 -25.28 -9.02 -0.70
CA MET A 100 -25.53 -7.82 0.10
C MET A 100 -26.87 -7.90 0.85
N LYS A 101 -27.94 -8.37 0.21
CA LYS A 101 -29.24 -8.56 0.87
C LYS A 101 -29.18 -9.55 2.03
N GLU A 102 -28.49 -10.67 1.85
CA GLU A 102 -28.35 -11.70 2.88
C GLU A 102 -27.55 -11.21 4.08
N LEU A 103 -26.47 -10.45 3.85
CA LEU A 103 -25.71 -9.83 4.94
C LEU A 103 -26.53 -8.77 5.68
N TYR A 104 -27.25 -7.92 4.95
CA TYR A 104 -28.09 -6.87 5.54
C TYR A 104 -29.22 -7.43 6.42
N LYS A 105 -29.79 -8.58 6.01
CA LYS A 105 -30.81 -9.29 6.79
C LYS A 105 -30.27 -9.76 8.14
N ARG A 106 -29.00 -10.20 8.18
CA ARG A 106 -28.32 -10.67 9.40
C ARG A 106 -27.88 -9.51 10.28
N TYR A 107 -27.32 -8.47 9.67
CA TYR A 107 -26.80 -7.32 10.39
C TYR A 107 -27.03 -6.04 9.59
N ARG A 108 -28.01 -5.24 10.01
CA ARG A 108 -28.30 -3.94 9.36
C ARG A 108 -27.13 -2.97 9.46
N GLY A 109 -26.39 -3.02 10.57
CA GLY A 109 -25.18 -2.23 10.79
C GLY A 109 -24.01 -2.58 9.85
N ALA A 110 -24.17 -3.61 9.01
CA ALA A 110 -23.22 -3.91 7.95
C ALA A 110 -23.19 -2.82 6.86
N VAL A 111 -24.29 -2.07 6.68
CA VAL A 111 -24.33 -0.90 5.78
C VAL A 111 -23.81 0.31 6.56
N ASP A 112 -22.50 0.46 6.59
CA ASP A 112 -21.78 1.55 7.20
C ASP A 112 -21.23 2.55 6.16
N ASP A 113 -20.55 3.59 6.63
CA ASP A 113 -20.00 4.65 5.78
C ASP A 113 -18.99 4.12 4.74
N ASP A 114 -18.22 3.08 5.09
CA ASP A 114 -17.28 2.43 4.19
C ASP A 114 -18.01 1.67 3.08
N THR A 115 -19.08 0.94 3.42
CA THR A 115 -19.95 0.26 2.45
C THR A 115 -20.55 1.24 1.46
N VAL A 116 -21.06 2.37 1.96
CA VAL A 116 -21.62 3.44 1.13
C VAL A 116 -20.55 3.99 0.18
N ARG A 117 -19.33 4.22 0.67
CA ARG A 117 -18.20 4.65 -0.18
C ARG A 117 -17.83 3.61 -1.24
N ALA A 118 -17.82 2.33 -0.90
CA ALA A 118 -17.53 1.25 -1.84
C ALA A 118 -18.60 1.13 -2.94
N VAL A 119 -19.88 1.24 -2.60
CA VAL A 119 -20.98 1.25 -3.58
C VAL A 119 -20.91 2.46 -4.51
N ALA A 120 -20.49 3.63 -4.01
CA ALA A 120 -20.31 4.82 -4.85
C ALA A 120 -19.14 4.72 -5.84
N ALA A 121 -18.12 3.90 -5.54
CA ALA A 121 -16.96 3.72 -6.41
C ALA A 121 -17.31 2.94 -7.67
N GLU A 122 -18.19 1.93 -7.57
CA GLU A 122 -18.67 1.13 -8.70
C GLU A 122 -20.21 1.01 -8.70
N PRO A 123 -20.92 2.10 -9.05
CA PRO A 123 -22.36 2.17 -8.93
C PRO A 123 -23.09 1.29 -9.95
N GLU A 124 -23.73 0.25 -9.46
CA GLU A 124 -24.60 -0.63 -10.23
C GLU A 124 -26.07 -0.40 -9.92
N LEU A 125 -26.88 -0.16 -10.96
CA LEU A 125 -28.28 0.25 -10.82
C LEU A 125 -29.13 -0.68 -9.93
N PRO A 126 -29.02 -2.03 -10.00
CA PRO A 126 -29.79 -2.91 -9.13
C PRO A 126 -29.43 -2.75 -7.64
N VAL A 127 -28.15 -2.55 -7.33
CA VAL A 127 -27.65 -2.32 -5.95
C VAL A 127 -28.15 -0.99 -5.42
N LEU A 128 -28.05 0.08 -6.23
CA LEU A 128 -28.52 1.40 -5.84
C LEU A 128 -30.03 1.44 -5.56
N LYS A 129 -30.84 0.79 -6.41
CA LYS A 129 -32.29 0.69 -6.20
C LYS A 129 -32.63 -0.04 -4.91
N TRP A 130 -31.92 -1.13 -4.62
CA TRP A 130 -32.10 -1.87 -3.38
C TRP A 130 -31.68 -1.03 -2.17
N LEU A 131 -30.50 -0.41 -2.19
CA LEU A 131 -30.00 0.43 -1.11
C LEU A 131 -30.95 1.60 -0.82
N HIS A 132 -31.49 2.24 -1.86
CA HIS A 132 -32.50 3.28 -1.71
C HIS A 132 -33.82 2.75 -1.09
N SER A 133 -34.18 1.50 -1.36
CA SER A 133 -35.40 0.91 -0.80
C SER A 133 -35.29 0.59 0.69
N CYS A 134 -34.12 0.20 1.18
CA CYS A 134 -33.91 -0.15 2.58
C CYS A 134 -33.39 1.01 3.42
N GLU A 135 -32.57 1.90 2.85
CA GLU A 135 -31.91 3.02 3.55
C GLU A 135 -31.98 4.34 2.74
N PRO A 136 -33.19 4.89 2.50
CA PRO A 136 -33.37 6.08 1.66
C PRO A 136 -32.68 7.33 2.21
N ARG A 137 -32.42 7.37 3.53
CA ARG A 137 -31.77 8.50 4.21
C ARG A 137 -30.31 8.65 3.80
N ILE A 138 -29.61 7.59 3.41
CA ILE A 138 -28.20 7.63 3.00
C ILE A 138 -28.03 8.59 1.81
N PHE A 139 -28.96 8.59 0.86
CA PHE A 139 -28.91 9.45 -0.32
C PHE A 139 -29.12 10.94 -0.03
N LYS A 140 -29.64 11.31 1.15
CA LYS A 140 -29.83 12.71 1.58
C LYS A 140 -28.82 13.15 2.63
N ASN A 141 -28.51 12.27 3.58
CA ASN A 141 -27.73 12.61 4.77
C ASN A 141 -26.24 12.35 4.59
N PHE A 142 -25.84 11.44 3.71
CA PHE A 142 -24.43 11.21 3.43
C PHE A 142 -23.94 12.24 2.41
N THR A 143 -23.16 13.20 2.90
CA THR A 143 -22.68 14.33 2.12
C THR A 143 -21.95 13.86 0.85
N GLY A 144 -22.47 14.26 -0.31
CA GLY A 144 -21.86 13.97 -1.61
C GLY A 144 -21.98 12.52 -2.10
N PHE A 145 -22.76 11.63 -1.45
CA PHE A 145 -22.94 10.25 -1.95
C PHE A 145 -23.56 10.21 -3.35
N GLU A 146 -24.68 10.92 -3.49
CA GLU A 146 -25.43 11.05 -4.75
C GLU A 146 -24.55 11.65 -5.87
N GLU A 147 -23.81 12.71 -5.55
CA GLU A 147 -22.92 13.39 -6.49
C GLU A 147 -21.77 12.49 -6.95
N ARG A 148 -21.18 11.69 -6.05
CA ARG A 148 -20.13 10.71 -6.41
C ARG A 148 -20.65 9.67 -7.39
N ILE A 149 -21.85 9.14 -7.16
CA ILE A 149 -22.49 8.19 -8.09
C ILE A 149 -22.72 8.86 -9.45
N PHE A 150 -23.25 10.09 -9.45
CA PHE A 150 -23.51 10.85 -10.68
C PHE A 150 -22.22 11.11 -11.47
N ARG A 151 -21.14 11.51 -10.80
CA ARG A 151 -19.81 11.73 -11.40
C ARG A 151 -19.30 10.48 -12.10
N PHE A 152 -19.27 9.35 -11.39
CA PHE A 152 -18.79 8.09 -11.97
C PHE A 152 -19.66 7.67 -13.16
N ALA A 153 -20.98 7.69 -12.98
CA ALA A 153 -21.93 7.23 -13.99
C ALA A 153 -21.87 8.08 -15.26
N SER A 154 -21.70 9.39 -15.12
CA SER A 154 -21.62 10.32 -16.25
C SER A 154 -20.29 10.22 -16.98
N THR A 155 -19.19 9.96 -16.29
CA THR A 155 -17.85 9.81 -16.91
C THR A 155 -17.74 8.49 -17.69
N ASN A 156 -18.43 7.43 -17.26
CA ASN A 156 -18.34 6.07 -17.83
C ASN A 156 -19.57 5.64 -18.65
N ASP A 157 -20.35 6.58 -19.17
CA ASP A 157 -21.59 6.37 -19.96
C ASP A 157 -22.62 5.40 -19.35
N ARG A 158 -22.78 5.39 -18.03
CA ARG A 158 -23.78 4.55 -17.33
C ARG A 158 -25.17 5.21 -17.40
N LYS A 159 -25.71 5.40 -18.62
CA LYS A 159 -26.97 6.11 -18.90
C LYS A 159 -28.14 5.68 -18.01
N GLY A 160 -28.26 4.38 -17.69
CA GLY A 160 -29.30 3.86 -16.82
C GLY A 160 -29.24 4.38 -15.38
N VAL A 161 -28.03 4.52 -14.82
CA VAL A 161 -27.81 5.09 -13.48
C VAL A 161 -28.09 6.59 -13.48
N VAL A 162 -27.57 7.31 -14.48
CA VAL A 162 -27.80 8.76 -14.65
C VAL A 162 -29.29 9.07 -14.73
N ARG A 163 -30.03 8.39 -15.60
CA ARG A 163 -31.49 8.58 -15.76
C ARG A 163 -32.26 8.29 -14.48
N TRP A 164 -31.85 7.27 -13.74
CA TRP A 164 -32.51 6.91 -12.47
C TRP A 164 -32.27 7.98 -11.39
N LEU A 165 -31.04 8.49 -11.25
CA LEU A 165 -30.72 9.57 -10.30
C LEU A 165 -31.44 10.87 -10.65
N VAL A 166 -31.48 11.24 -11.93
CA VAL A 166 -32.21 12.44 -12.40
C VAL A 166 -33.69 12.36 -12.06
N LYS A 167 -34.32 11.19 -12.22
CA LYS A 167 -35.72 10.99 -11.84
C LYS A 167 -35.94 11.10 -10.33
N LEU A 168 -34.97 10.65 -9.53
CA LEU A 168 -35.05 10.63 -8.08
C LEU A 168 -34.82 12.02 -7.46
N PHE A 169 -33.97 12.83 -8.10
CA PHE A 169 -33.60 14.18 -7.66
C PHE A 169 -33.75 15.19 -8.80
N PRO A 170 -35.00 15.54 -9.19
CA PRO A 170 -35.26 16.41 -10.33
C PRO A 170 -34.81 17.86 -10.12
N ASP A 171 -34.72 18.32 -8.87
CA ASP A 171 -34.35 19.69 -8.52
C ASP A 171 -32.83 19.91 -8.38
N THR A 172 -32.03 18.84 -8.39
CA THR A 172 -30.57 18.93 -8.25
C THR A 172 -29.94 19.47 -9.53
N VAL A 173 -29.16 20.54 -9.41
CA VAL A 173 -28.35 21.08 -10.51
C VAL A 173 -27.21 20.11 -10.85
N ARG A 174 -27.14 19.68 -12.11
CA ARG A 174 -26.16 18.71 -12.60
C ARG A 174 -25.03 19.38 -13.37
N SER A 175 -23.78 19.04 -13.05
CA SER A 175 -22.64 19.45 -13.84
C SER A 175 -22.49 18.60 -15.10
N LEU A 176 -22.28 19.25 -16.25
CA LEU A 176 -21.99 18.58 -17.52
C LEU A 176 -20.54 18.11 -17.63
N GLU A 177 -19.66 18.50 -16.68
CA GLU A 177 -18.22 18.30 -16.78
C GLU A 177 -17.79 16.84 -16.85
N PHE A 178 -18.52 15.97 -16.17
CA PHE A 178 -18.22 14.55 -16.10
C PHE A 178 -18.50 13.85 -17.42
N ALA A 179 -19.66 14.13 -18.04
CA ALA A 179 -20.00 13.59 -19.34
C ALA A 179 -19.08 14.14 -20.45
N ALA A 180 -18.66 15.41 -20.32
CA ALA A 180 -17.73 16.04 -21.24
C ALA A 180 -16.31 15.46 -21.16
N GLY A 181 -15.77 15.26 -19.95
CA GLY A 181 -14.48 14.58 -19.77
C GLY A 181 -14.51 13.11 -20.23
N GLY A 182 -15.65 12.44 -20.09
CA GLY A 182 -15.85 11.05 -20.53
C GLY A 182 -16.04 10.87 -22.04
N GLY A 183 -16.29 11.93 -22.81
CA GLY A 183 -16.49 11.83 -24.27
C GLY A 183 -17.93 11.54 -24.70
N HIS A 184 -18.94 11.81 -23.86
CA HIS A 184 -20.32 11.34 -24.08
C HIS A 184 -21.27 12.45 -24.57
N LEU A 185 -21.12 12.87 -25.84
CA LEU A 185 -21.92 13.97 -26.44
C LEU A 185 -23.44 13.74 -26.34
N ASP A 186 -23.92 12.53 -26.60
CA ASP A 186 -25.36 12.20 -26.53
C ASP A 186 -25.91 12.34 -25.10
N LEU A 187 -25.10 11.99 -24.10
CA LEU A 187 -25.48 12.12 -22.70
C LEU A 187 -25.57 13.60 -22.30
N ILE A 188 -24.63 14.44 -22.77
CA ILE A 188 -24.66 15.90 -22.58
C ILE A 188 -25.96 16.47 -23.15
N LYS A 189 -26.27 16.19 -24.43
CA LYS A 189 -27.50 16.65 -25.08
C LYS A 189 -28.76 16.20 -24.32
N TRP A 190 -28.75 14.97 -23.79
CA TRP A 190 -29.86 14.46 -22.99
C TRP A 190 -30.00 15.19 -21.65
N LEU A 191 -28.91 15.41 -20.91
CA LEU A 191 -28.91 16.15 -19.63
C LEU A 191 -29.43 17.58 -19.82
N MET A 192 -28.96 18.29 -20.85
CA MET A 192 -29.37 19.66 -21.14
C MET A 192 -30.89 19.82 -21.34
N LYS A 193 -31.56 18.75 -21.80
CA LYS A 193 -33.01 18.73 -22.06
C LYS A 193 -33.86 18.27 -20.86
N HIS A 194 -33.31 17.47 -19.95
CA HIS A 194 -34.09 16.75 -18.94
C HIS A 194 -33.70 17.07 -17.49
N THR A 195 -32.71 17.93 -17.24
CA THR A 195 -32.25 18.27 -15.89
C THR A 195 -32.14 19.77 -15.70
N LYS A 196 -32.18 20.25 -14.44
CA LYS A 196 -31.50 21.49 -14.09
C LYS A 196 -30.00 21.22 -14.18
N TRP A 197 -29.27 22.03 -14.93
CA TRP A 197 -27.83 21.84 -15.13
C TRP A 197 -27.12 23.18 -14.98
N ASP A 198 -25.83 23.12 -14.66
CA ASP A 198 -25.03 24.32 -14.42
C ASP A 198 -24.83 25.10 -15.73
N THR A 199 -25.45 26.28 -15.82
CA THR A 199 -25.42 27.12 -17.03
C THR A 199 -24.02 27.68 -17.34
N GLU A 200 -23.06 27.47 -16.45
CA GLU A 200 -21.63 27.67 -16.69
C GLU A 200 -21.01 26.46 -17.40
N VAL A 201 -21.22 26.42 -18.72
CA VAL A 201 -20.68 25.39 -19.62
C VAL A 201 -19.13 25.34 -19.64
N GLU A 202 -18.46 26.34 -19.05
CA GLU A 202 -17.00 26.51 -19.06
C GLU A 202 -16.26 25.31 -18.47
N ALA A 203 -16.70 24.80 -17.31
CA ALA A 203 -16.08 23.63 -16.68
C ALA A 203 -16.18 22.38 -17.57
N ALA A 204 -17.32 22.20 -18.25
CA ALA A 204 -17.54 21.06 -19.14
C ALA A 204 -16.73 21.16 -20.42
N PHE A 205 -16.69 22.35 -21.02
CA PHE A 205 -15.85 22.60 -22.17
C PHE A 205 -14.37 22.37 -21.83
N TYR A 206 -13.92 22.85 -20.67
CA TYR A 206 -12.55 22.62 -20.19
C TYR A 206 -12.20 21.12 -20.12
N LYS A 207 -13.06 20.31 -19.49
CA LYS A 207 -12.83 18.86 -19.40
C LYS A 207 -12.80 18.18 -20.76
N ALA A 208 -13.65 18.59 -21.71
CA ALA A 208 -13.60 18.08 -23.08
C ALA A 208 -12.27 18.41 -23.76
N VAL A 209 -11.75 19.63 -23.57
CA VAL A 209 -10.47 20.07 -24.13
C VAL A 209 -9.28 19.27 -23.59
N GLN A 210 -9.20 19.07 -22.28
CA GLN A 210 -8.12 18.27 -21.67
C GLN A 210 -8.11 16.83 -22.17
N ALA A 211 -9.30 16.23 -22.30
CA ALA A 211 -9.47 14.86 -22.71
C ALA A 211 -9.35 14.67 -24.24
N GLY A 212 -9.24 15.75 -25.02
CA GLY A 212 -9.08 15.67 -26.48
C GLY A 212 -10.40 15.49 -27.25
N HIS A 213 -11.56 15.69 -26.63
CA HIS A 213 -12.88 15.48 -27.24
C HIS A 213 -13.33 16.68 -28.08
N VAL A 214 -12.75 16.82 -29.28
CA VAL A 214 -12.95 17.97 -30.20
C VAL A 214 -14.42 18.26 -30.48
N GLU A 215 -15.22 17.25 -30.80
CA GLU A 215 -16.63 17.44 -31.19
C GLU A 215 -17.50 17.94 -30.02
N ILE A 216 -17.17 17.52 -28.79
CA ILE A 216 -17.83 18.03 -27.58
C ILE A 216 -17.40 19.48 -27.33
N ALA A 217 -16.11 19.77 -27.46
CA ALA A 217 -15.61 21.14 -27.33
C ALA A 217 -16.32 22.07 -28.32
N LYS A 218 -16.32 21.75 -29.63
CA LYS A 218 -17.04 22.51 -30.67
C LYS A 218 -18.52 22.70 -30.33
N PHE A 219 -19.21 21.63 -29.90
CA PHE A 219 -20.63 21.69 -29.52
C PHE A 219 -20.87 22.68 -28.37
N LEU A 220 -20.09 22.57 -27.29
CA LEU A 220 -20.23 23.41 -26.11
C LEU A 220 -19.85 24.87 -26.39
N TYR A 221 -18.85 25.12 -27.25
CA TYR A 221 -18.48 26.45 -27.70
C TYR A 221 -19.59 27.12 -28.52
N ASN A 222 -20.14 26.40 -29.49
CA ASN A 222 -21.26 26.90 -30.32
C ASN A 222 -22.50 27.17 -29.47
N TYR A 223 -22.71 26.44 -28.38
CA TYR A 223 -23.82 26.67 -27.46
C TYR A 223 -23.68 27.99 -26.68
N LYS A 224 -22.46 28.35 -26.23
CA LYS A 224 -22.19 29.62 -25.55
C LYS A 224 -20.89 30.26 -26.07
N PRO A 225 -20.94 31.05 -27.16
CA PRO A 225 -19.73 31.65 -27.76
C PRO A 225 -19.06 32.73 -26.89
N THR A 226 -19.76 33.23 -25.87
CA THR A 226 -19.31 34.32 -24.98
C THR A 226 -18.46 33.86 -23.80
N MET A 227 -18.03 32.58 -23.76
CA MET A 227 -17.14 32.04 -22.70
C MET A 227 -15.95 32.95 -22.47
N THR A 228 -15.73 33.36 -21.22
CA THR A 228 -14.74 34.38 -20.90
C THR A 228 -13.33 33.78 -20.98
N LYS A 229 -12.42 34.48 -21.67
CA LYS A 229 -11.03 34.06 -21.89
C LYS A 229 -10.16 33.96 -20.62
N SER A 230 -10.71 34.27 -19.43
CA SER A 230 -9.92 34.55 -18.22
C SER A 230 -9.53 33.32 -17.38
N TYR A 231 -10.18 32.16 -17.55
CA TYR A 231 -9.94 30.96 -16.73
C TYR A 231 -9.51 29.74 -17.55
N TRP A 232 -8.68 29.94 -18.58
CA TRP A 232 -8.24 28.86 -19.47
C TRP A 232 -6.92 28.20 -19.01
N PRO A 233 -6.90 26.93 -18.59
CA PRO A 233 -5.65 26.21 -18.30
C PRO A 233 -5.05 25.68 -19.60
N MET A 234 -4.29 26.56 -20.24
CA MET A 234 -3.57 26.34 -21.51
C MET A 234 -2.51 25.23 -21.42
N GLN A 235 -2.18 24.76 -20.21
CA GLN A 235 -1.08 23.82 -19.95
C GLN A 235 -1.39 22.35 -20.35
N SER A 236 -2.62 22.04 -20.74
CA SER A 236 -3.12 20.66 -20.86
C SER A 236 -3.72 20.31 -22.23
N ILE A 237 -3.39 21.07 -23.28
CA ILE A 237 -3.85 20.74 -24.64
C ILE A 237 -2.96 19.62 -25.18
N THR A 238 -3.55 18.46 -25.36
CA THR A 238 -2.87 17.24 -25.82
C THR A 238 -3.23 16.89 -27.26
N SER A 239 -4.35 17.42 -27.78
CA SER A 239 -4.87 17.12 -29.11
C SER A 239 -4.43 18.16 -30.15
N LEU A 240 -3.82 17.68 -31.23
CA LEU A 240 -3.48 18.48 -32.41
C LEU A 240 -4.71 19.11 -33.06
N GLU A 241 -5.82 18.37 -33.13
CA GLU A 241 -7.06 18.84 -33.72
C GLU A 241 -7.69 19.98 -32.92
N ILE A 242 -7.60 19.92 -31.58
CA ILE A 242 -8.04 21.02 -30.71
C ILE A 242 -7.18 22.26 -30.91
N ALA A 243 -5.86 22.10 -30.99
CA ALA A 243 -4.95 23.22 -31.23
C ALA A 243 -5.18 23.87 -32.60
N GLN A 244 -5.44 23.06 -33.64
CA GLN A 244 -5.79 23.54 -34.98
C GLN A 244 -7.10 24.32 -34.96
N TRP A 245 -8.15 23.73 -34.41
CA TRP A 245 -9.45 24.37 -34.31
C TRP A 245 -9.36 25.72 -33.58
N PHE A 246 -8.62 25.79 -32.47
CA PHE A 246 -8.44 27.06 -31.73
C PHE A 246 -7.66 28.13 -32.49
N HIS A 247 -6.71 27.74 -33.34
CA HIS A 247 -6.05 28.66 -34.25
C HIS A 247 -7.03 29.21 -35.30
N GLU A 248 -7.85 28.35 -35.93
CA GLU A 248 -8.82 28.74 -36.96
C GLU A 248 -9.85 29.75 -36.46
N ILE A 249 -10.38 29.55 -35.26
CA ILE A 249 -11.35 30.47 -34.66
C ILE A 249 -10.70 31.75 -34.09
N LYS A 250 -9.40 31.98 -34.36
CA LYS A 250 -8.60 33.12 -33.87
C LYS A 250 -8.78 33.37 -32.38
N PHE A 251 -8.96 32.30 -31.62
CA PHE A 251 -9.37 32.39 -30.23
C PHE A 251 -8.21 32.90 -29.34
N TRP A 252 -6.95 32.80 -29.80
CA TRP A 252 -5.74 32.91 -28.96
C TRP A 252 -4.56 33.73 -29.50
N SER A 253 -3.78 34.23 -28.53
CA SER A 253 -2.31 34.24 -28.57
C SER A 253 -1.82 32.99 -27.80
N PHE A 254 -1.00 32.13 -28.42
CA PHE A 254 -0.47 30.95 -27.73
C PHE A 254 0.51 31.39 -26.63
N THR A 255 0.56 30.68 -25.50
CA THR A 255 1.46 30.97 -24.37
C THR A 255 2.56 29.92 -24.26
N ASP A 256 3.62 30.23 -23.50
CA ASP A 256 4.77 29.35 -23.21
C ASP A 256 4.37 27.94 -22.75
N SER A 257 3.25 27.80 -22.05
CA SER A 257 2.85 26.53 -21.46
C SER A 257 2.42 25.45 -22.47
N VAL A 258 1.83 25.83 -23.61
CA VAL A 258 1.44 24.86 -24.66
C VAL A 258 2.70 24.30 -25.32
N LEU A 259 3.68 25.19 -25.58
CA LEU A 259 4.97 24.81 -26.13
C LEU A 259 5.70 23.85 -25.18
N ARG A 260 5.75 24.17 -23.88
CA ARG A 260 6.39 23.30 -22.87
C ARG A 260 5.81 21.89 -22.86
N GLY A 261 4.48 21.75 -22.79
CA GLY A 261 3.83 20.43 -22.77
C GLY A 261 4.04 19.64 -24.06
N ALA A 262 4.09 20.30 -25.22
CA ALA A 262 4.39 19.66 -26.49
C ALA A 262 5.85 19.16 -26.56
N VAL A 263 6.79 19.94 -26.02
CA VAL A 263 8.22 19.63 -26.00
C VAL A 263 8.53 18.45 -25.08
N GLU A 264 8.03 18.45 -23.84
CA GLU A 264 8.26 17.37 -22.86
C GLU A 264 7.79 16.01 -23.40
N ARG A 265 6.70 16.00 -24.19
CA ARG A 265 6.12 14.79 -24.80
C ARG A 265 6.68 14.46 -26.18
N GLY A 266 7.57 15.28 -26.74
CA GLY A 266 8.17 15.04 -28.05
C GLY A 266 7.22 15.21 -29.24
N HIS A 267 6.16 16.00 -29.11
CA HIS A 267 5.17 16.24 -30.18
C HIS A 267 5.72 17.20 -31.25
N LEU A 268 6.60 16.67 -32.12
CA LEU A 268 7.31 17.43 -33.14
C LEU A 268 6.37 18.24 -34.05
N GLU A 269 5.28 17.65 -34.53
CA GLU A 269 4.36 18.31 -35.46
C GLU A 269 3.67 19.51 -34.80
N MET A 270 3.34 19.42 -33.51
CA MET A 270 2.79 20.53 -32.74
C MET A 270 3.84 21.65 -32.62
N VAL A 271 5.08 21.30 -32.25
CA VAL A 271 6.17 22.27 -32.09
C VAL A 271 6.52 22.96 -33.42
N GLN A 272 6.52 22.24 -34.54
CA GLN A 272 6.70 22.80 -35.88
C GLN A 272 5.62 23.85 -36.21
N ARG A 273 4.35 23.57 -35.90
CA ARG A 273 3.27 24.54 -36.13
C ARG A 273 3.34 25.75 -35.20
N LEU A 274 3.69 25.54 -33.93
CA LEU A 274 3.92 26.62 -32.99
C LEU A 274 5.08 27.50 -33.43
N HIS A 275 6.14 26.92 -34.01
CA HIS A 275 7.27 27.65 -34.55
C HIS A 275 6.86 28.61 -35.69
N VAL A 276 6.03 28.15 -36.64
CA VAL A 276 5.56 28.98 -37.76
C VAL A 276 4.70 30.16 -37.29
N ASN A 277 3.83 29.92 -36.31
CA ASN A 277 2.79 30.89 -35.94
C ASN A 277 3.12 31.74 -34.70
N TYR A 278 4.07 31.30 -33.85
CA TYR A 278 4.34 31.89 -32.53
C TYR A 278 5.83 31.81 -32.16
N SER A 279 6.70 32.38 -33.00
CA SER A 279 8.16 32.33 -32.85
C SER A 279 8.67 32.92 -31.53
N ASN A 280 7.97 33.91 -30.96
CA ASN A 280 8.33 34.61 -29.73
C ASN A 280 8.17 33.77 -28.44
N LEU A 281 7.59 32.56 -28.52
CA LEU A 281 7.43 31.66 -27.36
C LEU A 281 8.66 30.83 -27.06
N PHE A 282 9.57 30.69 -28.02
CA PHE A 282 10.71 29.80 -27.91
C PHE A 282 11.82 30.47 -27.10
N THR A 283 12.39 29.74 -26.16
CA THR A 283 13.53 30.17 -25.34
C THR A 283 14.56 29.05 -25.27
N ALA A 284 15.71 29.30 -24.65
CA ALA A 284 16.70 28.26 -24.39
C ALA A 284 16.12 27.07 -23.60
N GLU A 285 15.11 27.31 -22.76
CA GLU A 285 14.44 26.26 -21.99
C GLU A 285 13.70 25.28 -22.89
N THR A 286 13.23 25.71 -24.06
CA THR A 286 12.57 24.83 -25.04
C THR A 286 13.52 23.72 -25.49
N MET A 287 14.79 24.03 -25.77
CA MET A 287 15.78 23.01 -26.16
C MET A 287 16.27 22.22 -24.94
N ASN A 288 16.39 22.84 -23.77
CA ASN A 288 16.74 22.15 -22.52
C ASN A 288 15.75 21.03 -22.20
N SER A 289 14.44 21.31 -22.21
CA SER A 289 13.41 20.31 -21.92
C SER A 289 13.36 19.21 -22.98
N ALA A 290 13.58 19.55 -24.25
CA ALA A 290 13.65 18.57 -25.34
C ALA A 290 14.82 17.58 -25.14
N ALA A 291 16.00 18.11 -24.77
CA ALA A 291 17.20 17.32 -24.51
C ALA A 291 17.03 16.44 -23.27
N ALA A 292 16.46 16.98 -22.19
CA ALA A 292 16.20 16.27 -20.94
C ALA A 292 15.34 15.01 -21.15
N HIS A 293 14.39 15.04 -22.09
CA HIS A 293 13.50 13.91 -22.40
C HIS A 293 13.98 13.06 -23.60
N GLY A 294 15.18 13.32 -24.13
CA GLY A 294 15.79 12.51 -25.18
C GLY A 294 15.19 12.68 -26.58
N HIS A 295 14.43 13.76 -26.82
CA HIS A 295 13.74 13.99 -28.10
C HIS A 295 14.68 14.52 -29.19
N LEU A 296 15.63 13.70 -29.66
CA LEU A 296 16.70 14.11 -30.58
C LEU A 296 16.20 14.75 -31.88
N LYS A 297 15.13 14.21 -32.48
CA LYS A 297 14.52 14.80 -33.69
C LYS A 297 14.03 16.22 -33.44
N LEU A 298 13.47 16.47 -32.26
CA LEU A 298 12.96 17.77 -31.86
C LEU A 298 14.10 18.74 -31.56
N VAL A 299 15.17 18.29 -30.89
CA VAL A 299 16.38 19.10 -30.67
C VAL A 299 17.04 19.48 -32.00
N LYS A 300 17.19 18.56 -32.96
CA LYS A 300 17.71 18.84 -34.31
C LYS A 300 16.85 19.89 -35.03
N PHE A 301 15.53 19.78 -34.93
CA PHE A 301 14.62 20.79 -35.47
C PHE A 301 14.83 22.17 -34.82
N LEU A 302 14.85 22.24 -33.48
CA LEU A 302 15.06 23.50 -32.76
C LEU A 302 16.41 24.12 -33.13
N HIS A 303 17.48 23.32 -33.20
CA HIS A 303 18.82 23.79 -33.56
C HIS A 303 18.89 24.38 -34.97
N ALA A 304 18.25 23.74 -35.95
CA ALA A 304 18.30 24.22 -37.34
C ALA A 304 17.44 25.47 -37.59
N ASN A 305 16.42 25.72 -36.75
CA ASN A 305 15.39 26.73 -37.01
C ASN A 305 15.31 27.85 -35.95
N ARG A 306 16.05 27.75 -34.84
CA ARG A 306 16.01 28.70 -33.73
C ARG A 306 17.40 29.19 -33.34
N SER A 307 17.50 30.44 -32.88
CA SER A 307 18.75 31.09 -32.50
C SER A 307 18.95 31.21 -30.99
N GLU A 308 17.92 30.97 -30.18
CA GLU A 308 17.98 31.06 -28.70
C GLU A 308 18.94 30.03 -28.08
N GLY A 309 19.16 28.90 -28.76
CA GLY A 309 20.09 27.87 -28.30
C GLY A 309 19.57 27.05 -27.11
N CYS A 310 20.50 26.59 -26.27
CA CYS A 310 20.22 25.91 -25.01
C CYS A 310 21.11 26.49 -23.89
N SER A 311 21.06 25.91 -22.70
CA SER A 311 22.05 26.15 -21.65
C SER A 311 22.73 24.83 -21.25
N THR A 312 23.66 24.89 -20.28
CA THR A 312 24.32 23.68 -19.74
C THR A 312 23.34 22.64 -19.23
N LYS A 313 22.13 23.07 -18.81
CA LYS A 313 21.03 22.20 -18.37
C LYS A 313 20.63 21.15 -19.42
N ALA A 314 20.75 21.45 -20.71
CA ALA A 314 20.41 20.50 -21.77
C ALA A 314 21.29 19.25 -21.68
N MET A 315 22.61 19.43 -21.56
CA MET A 315 23.56 18.31 -21.46
C MET A 315 23.53 17.68 -20.06
N ASP A 316 23.40 18.48 -19.00
CA ASP A 316 23.29 17.97 -17.62
C ASP A 316 22.09 17.02 -17.46
N ALA A 317 20.91 17.43 -17.91
CA ALA A 317 19.70 16.62 -17.80
C ALA A 317 19.71 15.42 -18.76
N ALA A 318 20.22 15.59 -19.99
CA ALA A 318 20.37 14.47 -20.93
C ALA A 318 21.32 13.39 -20.36
N ALA A 319 22.41 13.81 -19.71
CA ALA A 319 23.33 12.89 -19.06
C ALA A 319 22.69 12.17 -17.86
N GLY A 320 21.99 12.92 -17.00
CA GLY A 320 21.27 12.37 -15.86
C GLY A 320 20.20 11.33 -16.22
N ASN A 321 19.56 11.48 -17.38
CA ASN A 321 18.54 10.54 -17.89
C ASN A 321 19.11 9.48 -18.86
N GLY A 322 20.43 9.38 -19.00
CA GLY A 322 21.08 8.31 -19.77
C GLY A 322 20.97 8.45 -21.29
N HIS A 323 20.72 9.65 -21.80
CA HIS A 323 20.58 9.91 -23.23
C HIS A 323 21.94 10.14 -23.91
N LEU A 324 22.79 9.11 -24.00
CA LEU A 324 24.14 9.21 -24.54
C LEU A 324 24.18 9.82 -25.96
N GLU A 325 23.29 9.39 -26.87
CA GLU A 325 23.22 9.94 -28.23
C GLU A 325 22.91 11.45 -28.21
N MET A 326 22.07 11.91 -27.28
CA MET A 326 21.78 13.33 -27.10
C MET A 326 23.01 14.09 -26.58
N VAL A 327 23.72 13.53 -25.60
CA VAL A 327 24.94 14.13 -25.03
C VAL A 327 26.02 14.29 -26.10
N GLN A 328 26.26 13.26 -26.90
CA GLN A 328 27.19 13.29 -28.04
C GLN A 328 26.79 14.36 -29.05
N TRP A 329 25.52 14.38 -29.44
CA TRP A 329 25.03 15.35 -30.41
C TRP A 329 25.14 16.80 -29.89
N LEU A 330 24.78 17.05 -28.63
CA LEU A 330 24.94 18.36 -28.00
C LEU A 330 26.41 18.79 -27.95
N HIS A 331 27.34 17.88 -27.65
CA HIS A 331 28.77 18.19 -27.62
C HIS A 331 29.33 18.58 -28.99
N GLU A 332 28.93 17.87 -30.06
CA GLU A 332 29.42 18.12 -31.41
C GLU A 332 28.84 19.39 -32.04
N ASN A 333 27.61 19.76 -31.65
CA ASN A 333 26.83 20.79 -32.35
C ASN A 333 26.57 22.06 -31.51
N ARG A 334 26.91 22.07 -30.22
CA ARG A 334 26.67 23.19 -29.29
C ARG A 334 27.93 23.52 -28.48
N SER A 335 28.06 24.78 -28.05
CA SER A 335 29.24 25.28 -27.34
C SER A 335 29.01 25.52 -25.85
N GLU A 336 27.77 25.42 -25.38
CA GLU A 336 27.37 25.70 -23.99
C GLU A 336 27.99 24.73 -22.97
N GLY A 337 28.21 23.47 -23.37
CA GLY A 337 28.81 22.45 -22.51
C GLY A 337 27.88 21.91 -21.43
N CYS A 338 28.48 21.42 -20.34
CA CYS A 338 27.76 20.89 -19.17
C CYS A 338 28.35 21.48 -17.88
N THR A 339 27.81 21.07 -16.73
CA THR A 339 28.37 21.34 -15.41
C THR A 339 28.80 20.03 -14.74
N THR A 340 29.20 20.09 -13.47
CA THR A 340 29.49 18.88 -12.68
C THR A 340 28.24 18.00 -12.47
N GLU A 341 27.04 18.58 -12.60
CA GLU A 341 25.76 17.90 -12.46
C GLU A 341 25.56 16.79 -13.49
N ALA A 342 26.12 16.92 -14.70
CA ALA A 342 26.04 15.89 -15.74
C ALA A 342 26.62 14.56 -15.26
N MET A 343 27.83 14.58 -14.71
CA MET A 343 28.47 13.38 -14.18
C MET A 343 27.81 12.91 -12.88
N GLU A 344 27.44 13.83 -11.99
CA GLU A 344 26.79 13.48 -10.72
C GLU A 344 25.46 12.77 -10.93
N SER A 345 24.61 13.29 -11.83
CA SER A 345 23.32 12.70 -12.16
C SER A 345 23.47 11.40 -12.95
N ALA A 346 24.45 11.30 -13.85
CA ALA A 346 24.75 10.05 -14.55
C ALA A 346 25.22 8.96 -13.57
N ALA A 347 26.06 9.30 -12.59
CA ALA A 347 26.47 8.38 -11.53
C ALA A 347 25.32 7.97 -10.61
N PHE A 348 24.44 8.91 -10.25
CA PHE A 348 23.26 8.62 -9.41
C PHE A 348 22.27 7.68 -10.10
N HIS A 349 22.12 7.73 -11.42
CA HIS A 349 21.22 6.83 -12.15
C HIS A 349 21.92 5.59 -12.74
N GLY A 350 23.25 5.48 -12.59
CA GLY A 350 24.03 4.33 -13.04
C GLY A 350 24.38 4.32 -14.53
N HIS A 351 24.39 5.48 -15.19
CA HIS A 351 24.70 5.61 -16.63
C HIS A 351 26.21 5.65 -16.87
N LEU A 352 26.87 4.49 -16.78
CA LEU A 352 28.33 4.35 -16.92
C LEU A 352 28.86 4.73 -18.30
N ASP A 353 28.09 4.46 -19.35
CA ASP A 353 28.40 4.80 -20.73
C ASP A 353 28.49 6.33 -20.92
N VAL A 354 27.53 7.06 -20.34
CA VAL A 354 27.55 8.52 -20.25
C VAL A 354 28.71 9.01 -19.39
N LEU A 355 28.97 8.41 -18.22
CA LEU A 355 30.12 8.77 -17.37
C LEU A 355 31.46 8.64 -18.09
N ASN A 356 31.68 7.50 -18.75
CA ASN A 356 32.92 7.22 -19.48
C ASN A 356 33.10 8.21 -20.64
N TRP A 357 32.01 8.49 -21.36
CA TRP A 357 32.03 9.44 -22.45
C TRP A 357 32.32 10.87 -21.96
N LEU A 358 31.63 11.34 -20.91
CA LEU A 358 31.87 12.65 -20.30
C LEU A 358 33.30 12.75 -19.78
N HIS A 359 33.85 11.70 -19.17
CA HIS A 359 35.20 11.71 -18.62
C HIS A 359 36.27 11.90 -19.69
N THR A 360 36.06 11.26 -20.84
CA THR A 360 37.03 11.25 -21.94
C THR A 360 36.95 12.52 -22.77
N ASN A 361 35.75 13.13 -22.89
CA ASN A 361 35.49 14.20 -23.85
C ASN A 361 35.21 15.57 -23.20
N ARG A 362 35.04 15.65 -21.87
CA ARG A 362 34.70 16.87 -21.12
C ARG A 362 35.67 17.11 -19.97
N THR A 363 35.81 18.37 -19.54
CA THR A 363 36.78 18.81 -18.53
C THR A 363 36.16 19.24 -17.20
N GLU A 364 34.85 19.44 -17.15
CA GLU A 364 34.10 19.95 -15.99
C GLU A 364 34.15 18.98 -14.81
N GLY A 365 33.98 17.70 -15.10
CA GLY A 365 34.13 16.63 -14.12
C GLY A 365 33.01 16.52 -13.11
N CYS A 366 33.33 16.15 -11.86
CA CYS A 366 32.36 15.91 -10.79
C CYS A 366 32.92 16.30 -9.43
N THR A 367 32.04 16.62 -8.47
CA THR A 367 32.45 16.83 -7.07
C THR A 367 32.50 15.51 -6.28
N SER A 368 32.87 15.57 -5.00
CA SER A 368 32.73 14.44 -4.08
C SER A 368 31.27 14.01 -3.87
N GLY A 369 30.30 14.87 -4.23
CA GLY A 369 28.88 14.55 -4.24
C GLY A 369 28.56 13.35 -5.13
N ALA A 370 29.21 13.20 -6.28
CA ALA A 370 29.03 12.06 -7.20
C ALA A 370 29.23 10.72 -6.50
N MET A 371 30.26 10.64 -5.65
CA MET A 371 30.57 9.43 -4.89
C MET A 371 29.44 9.10 -3.93
N VAL A 372 28.97 10.08 -3.15
CA VAL A 372 27.86 9.88 -2.20
C VAL A 372 26.57 9.46 -2.94
N MET A 373 26.27 10.13 -4.06
CA MET A 373 25.08 9.89 -4.87
C MET A 373 25.08 8.50 -5.54
N SER A 374 26.24 8.02 -5.99
CA SER A 374 26.37 6.70 -6.62
C SER A 374 25.89 5.55 -5.70
N PHE A 375 25.96 5.70 -4.38
CA PHE A 375 25.49 4.70 -3.42
C PHE A 375 23.97 4.63 -3.24
N TRP A 376 23.23 5.58 -3.82
CA TRP A 376 21.76 5.54 -3.86
C TRP A 376 21.24 4.97 -5.19
N SER A 377 22.09 4.88 -6.22
CA SER A 377 21.77 4.41 -7.56
C SER A 377 21.28 2.95 -7.62
N ASN A 378 20.81 2.49 -8.77
CA ASN A 378 20.49 1.07 -8.99
C ASN A 378 21.74 0.24 -9.34
N ASP A 379 22.75 0.85 -9.98
CA ASP A 379 24.03 0.21 -10.33
C ASP A 379 25.21 0.81 -9.53
N ARG A 380 25.10 0.65 -8.19
CA ARG A 380 25.95 1.33 -7.19
C ARG A 380 27.39 0.90 -7.27
N MET A 381 27.62 -0.38 -7.55
CA MET A 381 28.94 -0.98 -7.54
C MET A 381 29.80 -0.40 -8.65
N ASN A 382 29.26 -0.40 -9.88
CA ASN A 382 30.04 0.05 -11.02
C ASN A 382 30.27 1.56 -10.98
N ALA A 383 29.26 2.37 -10.61
CA ALA A 383 29.42 3.82 -10.56
C ALA A 383 30.42 4.25 -9.47
N ALA A 384 30.32 3.69 -8.26
CA ALA A 384 31.25 4.02 -7.17
C ALA A 384 32.67 3.55 -7.48
N LYS A 385 32.83 2.33 -8.00
CA LYS A 385 34.12 1.79 -8.44
C LYS A 385 34.75 2.67 -9.52
N TRP A 386 33.96 3.01 -10.55
CA TRP A 386 34.40 3.85 -11.65
C TRP A 386 34.84 5.24 -11.17
N LEU A 387 34.05 5.90 -10.31
CA LEU A 387 34.37 7.21 -9.75
C LEU A 387 35.65 7.16 -8.91
N HIS A 388 35.83 6.10 -8.12
CA HIS A 388 37.02 5.98 -7.30
C HIS A 388 38.27 5.71 -8.15
N GLU A 389 38.18 4.82 -9.14
CA GLU A 389 39.33 4.41 -9.98
C GLU A 389 39.74 5.48 -10.99
N ASN A 390 38.79 6.20 -11.60
CA ASN A 390 39.06 7.18 -12.66
C ASN A 390 39.16 8.62 -12.16
N ARG A 391 38.54 8.94 -11.00
CA ARG A 391 38.49 10.32 -10.46
C ARG A 391 39.17 10.48 -9.11
N ALA A 392 39.73 9.41 -8.54
CA ALA A 392 40.40 9.40 -7.24
C ALA A 392 39.55 10.00 -6.11
N LEU A 393 38.21 9.90 -6.20
CA LEU A 393 37.31 10.40 -5.16
C LEU A 393 37.38 9.51 -3.91
N GLU A 394 37.43 10.15 -2.74
CA GLU A 394 37.42 9.46 -1.45
C GLU A 394 36.09 8.77 -1.18
N LEU A 395 36.16 7.58 -0.57
CA LEU A 395 34.98 6.81 -0.18
C LEU A 395 34.41 7.33 1.15
N PRO A 396 33.08 7.38 1.32
CA PRO A 396 32.46 7.74 2.59
C PRO A 396 32.90 6.81 3.73
N ASP A 397 33.12 7.37 4.92
CA ASP A 397 33.59 6.61 6.09
C ASP A 397 32.66 5.46 6.51
N ASP A 398 31.35 5.62 6.29
CA ASP A 398 30.31 4.65 6.66
C ASP A 398 29.94 3.68 5.52
N ILE A 399 30.72 3.64 4.44
CA ILE A 399 30.38 2.82 3.26
C ILE A 399 30.28 1.32 3.58
N VAL A 400 31.18 0.83 4.44
CA VAL A 400 31.19 -0.57 4.87
C VAL A 400 29.91 -0.91 5.63
N ASP A 401 29.45 -0.03 6.51
CA ASP A 401 28.21 -0.23 7.28
C ASP A 401 26.96 -0.17 6.38
N ARG A 402 26.96 0.67 5.35
CA ARG A 402 25.86 0.72 4.35
C ARG A 402 25.80 -0.55 3.51
N ALA A 403 26.95 -1.06 3.06
CA ALA A 403 27.01 -2.28 2.27
C ALA A 403 26.64 -3.51 3.13
N ALA A 404 27.10 -3.57 4.38
CA ALA A 404 26.74 -4.60 5.35
C ALA A 404 25.23 -4.69 5.62
N ARG A 405 24.56 -3.53 5.73
CA ARG A 405 23.09 -3.45 5.89
C ARG A 405 22.29 -4.07 4.75
N ARG A 406 22.83 -3.98 3.54
CA ARG A 406 22.15 -4.39 2.31
C ARG A 406 22.51 -5.82 1.90
N GLY A 407 23.56 -6.40 2.50
CA GLY A 407 24.12 -7.68 2.07
C GLY A 407 24.86 -7.60 0.75
N ASP A 408 25.44 -6.43 0.44
CA ASP A 408 26.17 -6.21 -0.81
C ASP A 408 27.58 -6.82 -0.73
N ILE A 409 27.65 -8.15 -0.87
CA ILE A 409 28.88 -8.94 -0.77
C ILE A 409 29.90 -8.50 -1.83
N GLU A 410 29.45 -8.11 -3.02
CA GLU A 410 30.33 -7.67 -4.10
C GLU A 410 31.05 -6.36 -3.74
N MET A 411 30.30 -5.35 -3.27
CA MET A 411 30.87 -4.09 -2.78
C MET A 411 31.84 -4.33 -1.62
N LEU A 412 31.47 -5.19 -0.67
CA LEU A 412 32.31 -5.49 0.49
C LEU A 412 33.57 -6.27 0.14
N SER A 413 33.48 -7.21 -0.81
CA SER A 413 34.63 -7.94 -1.35
C SER A 413 35.58 -7.01 -2.08
N TRP A 414 35.06 -6.04 -2.83
CA TRP A 414 35.87 -5.00 -3.46
C TRP A 414 36.52 -4.06 -2.43
N LEU A 415 35.78 -3.56 -1.45
CA LEU A 415 36.33 -2.73 -0.37
C LEU A 415 37.44 -3.48 0.37
N HIS A 416 37.24 -4.76 0.67
CA HIS A 416 38.24 -5.59 1.32
C HIS A 416 39.49 -5.81 0.46
N SER A 417 39.32 -6.31 -0.77
CA SER A 417 40.45 -6.64 -1.67
C SER A 417 41.25 -5.40 -2.09
N SER A 418 40.60 -4.25 -2.18
CA SER A 418 41.25 -2.98 -2.49
C SER A 418 41.89 -2.29 -1.27
N GLY A 419 41.74 -2.86 -0.07
CA GLY A 419 42.26 -2.27 1.18
C GLY A 419 41.53 -0.99 1.60
N LYS A 420 40.30 -0.79 1.11
CA LYS A 420 39.50 0.43 1.30
C LYS A 420 38.40 0.23 2.36
N GLY A 421 37.93 1.35 2.90
CA GLY A 421 36.84 1.40 3.88
C GLY A 421 37.29 1.22 5.33
N ARG A 422 36.50 1.79 6.26
CA ARG A 422 36.72 1.66 7.70
C ARG A 422 35.93 0.46 8.23
N TRP A 423 36.63 -0.48 8.83
CA TRP A 423 36.04 -1.71 9.36
C TRP A 423 35.94 -1.65 10.87
N SER A 424 34.80 -2.09 11.41
CA SER A 424 34.55 -2.10 12.85
C SER A 424 33.77 -3.35 13.26
N LYS A 425 33.63 -3.56 14.57
CA LYS A 425 32.80 -4.66 15.11
C LYS A 425 31.32 -4.53 14.74
N ASN A 426 30.86 -3.29 14.48
CA ASN A 426 29.48 -3.03 14.10
C ASN A 426 29.15 -3.65 12.74
N VAL A 427 30.14 -3.78 11.85
CA VAL A 427 29.96 -4.42 10.54
C VAL A 427 29.43 -5.83 10.74
N MET A 428 30.13 -6.69 11.49
CA MET A 428 29.68 -8.07 11.71
C MET A 428 28.35 -8.14 12.48
N ASP A 429 28.09 -7.21 13.41
CA ASP A 429 26.80 -7.13 14.10
C ASP A 429 25.64 -6.83 13.13
N GLU A 430 25.86 -5.94 12.17
CA GLU A 430 24.87 -5.51 11.20
C GLU A 430 24.60 -6.56 10.13
N VAL A 431 25.64 -7.28 9.73
CA VAL A 431 25.54 -8.44 8.84
C VAL A 431 24.73 -9.55 9.49
N ALA A 432 25.00 -9.82 10.77
CA ALA A 432 24.25 -10.80 11.54
C ALA A 432 22.78 -10.38 11.74
N ARG A 433 22.53 -9.07 11.90
CA ARG A 433 21.17 -8.51 12.01
C ARG A 433 20.30 -8.77 10.78
N HIS A 434 20.89 -8.81 9.58
CA HIS A 434 20.18 -9.04 8.32
C HIS A 434 20.35 -10.45 7.75
N GLY A 435 21.05 -11.34 8.47
CA GLY A 435 21.11 -12.76 8.11
C GLY A 435 22.07 -13.10 6.99
N HIS A 436 23.04 -12.23 6.67
CA HIS A 436 23.97 -12.48 5.58
C HIS A 436 25.10 -13.43 6.03
N LEU A 437 24.78 -14.72 6.20
CA LEU A 437 25.71 -15.75 6.72
C LEU A 437 27.02 -15.83 5.93
N GLU A 438 26.94 -15.83 4.60
CA GLU A 438 28.11 -15.85 3.72
C GLU A 438 29.07 -14.71 4.06
N PHE A 439 28.52 -13.54 4.37
CA PHE A 439 29.33 -12.39 4.72
C PHE A 439 29.83 -12.44 6.18
N VAL A 440 29.08 -13.06 7.10
CA VAL A 440 29.60 -13.37 8.45
C VAL A 440 30.83 -14.28 8.35
N MET A 441 30.78 -15.31 7.49
CA MET A 441 31.89 -16.22 7.23
C MET A 441 33.08 -15.47 6.63
N PHE A 442 32.83 -14.70 5.56
CA PHE A 442 33.85 -13.88 4.91
C PHE A 442 34.56 -12.94 5.89
N LEU A 443 33.82 -12.20 6.73
CA LEU A 443 34.40 -11.31 7.72
C LEU A 443 35.21 -12.07 8.77
N HIS A 444 34.79 -13.27 9.14
CA HIS A 444 35.53 -14.06 10.12
C HIS A 444 36.87 -14.57 9.59
N GLU A 445 36.88 -15.03 8.34
CA GLU A 445 38.06 -15.61 7.69
C GLU A 445 39.08 -14.51 7.33
N ASN A 446 38.60 -13.36 6.87
CA ASN A 446 39.45 -12.33 6.28
C ASN A 446 39.73 -11.12 7.20
N ARG A 447 39.03 -10.99 8.34
CA ARG A 447 39.12 -9.81 9.22
C ARG A 447 39.30 -10.17 10.69
N ARG A 448 39.84 -9.24 11.50
CA ARG A 448 40.22 -9.49 12.91
C ARG A 448 39.35 -8.75 13.93
N GLU A 449 38.52 -7.81 13.50
CA GLU A 449 37.68 -6.95 14.33
C GLU A 449 36.71 -7.77 15.21
N GLY A 450 36.10 -8.81 14.62
CA GLY A 450 35.10 -9.65 15.27
C GLY A 450 33.73 -8.97 15.41
N CYS A 451 32.91 -9.44 16.34
CA CYS A 451 31.57 -8.93 16.63
C CYS A 451 31.42 -8.55 18.10
N THR A 452 30.32 -7.87 18.43
CA THR A 452 29.88 -7.69 19.82
C THR A 452 28.85 -8.77 20.20
N LYS A 453 28.21 -8.63 21.36
CA LYS A 453 27.08 -9.48 21.76
C LYS A 453 25.84 -9.21 20.89
N ASN A 454 25.78 -8.06 20.23
CA ASN A 454 24.63 -7.63 19.42
C ASN A 454 24.45 -8.50 18.17
N ALA A 455 25.54 -8.98 17.53
CA ALA A 455 25.43 -9.93 16.41
C ALA A 455 24.49 -11.11 16.75
N MET A 456 24.72 -11.73 17.90
CA MET A 456 23.94 -12.88 18.36
C MET A 456 22.49 -12.52 18.68
N ILE A 457 22.28 -11.38 19.35
CA ILE A 457 20.95 -10.91 19.76
C ILE A 457 20.13 -10.53 18.52
N HIS A 458 20.72 -9.81 17.58
CA HIS A 458 20.04 -9.36 16.37
C HIS A 458 19.77 -10.51 15.40
N ALA A 459 20.71 -11.46 15.22
CA ALA A 459 20.45 -12.66 14.44
C ALA A 459 19.28 -13.47 15.02
N ALA A 460 19.27 -13.64 16.35
CA ALA A 460 18.19 -14.35 17.05
C ALA A 460 16.84 -13.62 16.97
N ALA A 461 16.84 -12.28 17.06
CA ALA A 461 15.64 -11.46 16.94
C ALA A 461 15.01 -11.52 15.53
N ASN A 462 15.82 -11.69 14.49
CA ASN A 462 15.39 -11.66 13.08
C ASN A 462 15.30 -13.06 12.44
N ASN A 463 15.27 -14.12 13.25
CA ASN A 463 15.14 -15.52 12.80
C ASN A 463 16.28 -16.05 11.91
N HIS A 464 17.49 -15.53 12.06
CA HIS A 464 18.65 -16.00 11.31
C HIS A 464 19.33 -17.16 12.06
N LEU A 465 18.65 -18.31 12.10
CA LEU A 465 19.08 -19.50 12.85
C LEU A 465 20.45 -20.03 12.39
N ASP A 466 20.74 -19.92 11.11
CA ASP A 466 22.00 -20.28 10.48
C ASP A 466 23.17 -19.41 10.99
N VAL A 467 22.98 -18.09 11.04
CA VAL A 467 23.91 -17.14 11.65
C VAL A 467 24.02 -17.38 13.15
N VAL A 468 22.92 -17.69 13.83
CA VAL A 468 22.89 -18.01 15.26
C VAL A 468 23.77 -19.22 15.58
N LYS A 469 23.59 -20.31 14.82
CA LYS A 469 24.38 -21.54 14.91
C LYS A 469 25.86 -21.23 14.68
N TRP A 470 26.14 -20.52 13.60
CA TRP A 470 27.50 -20.20 13.19
C TRP A 470 28.22 -19.35 14.25
N LEU A 471 27.59 -18.28 14.75
CA LEU A 471 28.16 -17.39 15.76
C LEU A 471 28.48 -18.14 17.05
N ARG A 472 27.61 -19.07 17.46
CA ARG A 472 27.83 -19.85 18.68
C ARG A 472 28.98 -20.86 18.52
N MET A 473 29.07 -21.56 17.39
CA MET A 473 30.13 -22.53 17.13
C MET A 473 31.51 -21.86 17.05
N ASN A 474 31.58 -20.65 16.48
CA ASN A 474 32.85 -19.96 16.24
C ASN A 474 33.20 -18.87 17.28
N LYS A 475 32.24 -18.40 18.09
CA LYS A 475 32.43 -17.35 19.12
C LYS A 475 31.82 -17.75 20.47
N ARG A 476 32.61 -18.47 21.30
CA ARG A 476 32.22 -19.01 22.62
C ARG A 476 31.61 -18.01 23.63
N LYS A 477 31.81 -16.68 23.48
CA LYS A 477 31.35 -15.64 24.45
C LYS A 477 30.05 -14.90 24.07
N ALA A 478 29.35 -15.29 23.00
CA ALA A 478 28.07 -14.68 22.65
C ALA A 478 27.02 -14.92 23.75
N SER A 479 26.38 -13.86 24.26
CA SER A 479 25.39 -13.95 25.36
C SER A 479 24.10 -14.62 24.88
N THR A 480 23.81 -15.82 25.39
CA THR A 480 22.68 -16.64 24.90
C THR A 480 21.34 -16.28 25.54
N THR A 481 21.31 -15.76 26.77
CA THR A 481 20.06 -15.40 27.46
C THR A 481 19.34 -14.22 26.79
N SER A 482 20.06 -13.14 26.46
CA SER A 482 19.48 -11.98 25.75
C SER A 482 19.01 -12.34 24.35
N ALA A 483 19.75 -13.21 23.65
CA ALA A 483 19.38 -13.71 22.33
C ALA A 483 18.11 -14.58 22.40
N MET A 484 17.98 -15.44 23.41
CA MET A 484 16.78 -16.24 23.65
C MET A 484 15.58 -15.36 23.98
N ASN A 485 15.73 -14.32 24.82
CA ASN A 485 14.65 -13.37 25.10
C ASN A 485 14.19 -12.64 23.83
N ALA A 486 15.13 -12.25 22.95
CA ALA A 486 14.81 -11.57 21.70
C ALA A 486 14.11 -12.51 20.70
N ALA A 487 14.57 -13.75 20.57
CA ALA A 487 13.90 -14.78 19.78
C ALA A 487 12.49 -15.08 20.31
N ALA A 488 12.34 -15.18 21.63
CA ALA A 488 11.05 -15.42 22.28
C ALA A 488 10.08 -14.25 22.07
N ARG A 489 10.56 -13.01 22.12
CA ARG A 489 9.77 -11.80 21.84
C ARG A 489 9.16 -11.79 20.44
N ASN A 490 9.89 -12.35 19.46
CA ASN A 490 9.49 -12.34 18.05
C ASN A 490 8.98 -13.70 17.57
N GLY A 491 8.83 -14.69 18.46
CA GLY A 491 8.16 -15.96 18.17
C GLY A 491 9.00 -17.01 17.48
N HIS A 492 10.32 -16.84 17.43
CA HIS A 492 11.23 -17.73 16.69
C HIS A 492 11.51 -19.02 17.48
N LEU A 493 10.53 -19.94 17.49
CA LEU A 493 10.57 -21.18 18.28
C LEU A 493 11.81 -22.02 18.04
N GLU A 494 12.22 -22.19 16.78
CA GLU A 494 13.38 -23.03 16.44
C GLU A 494 14.70 -22.41 16.93
N VAL A 495 14.81 -21.07 16.90
CA VAL A 495 15.92 -20.36 17.53
C VAL A 495 15.89 -20.54 19.05
N VAL A 496 14.73 -20.46 19.68
CA VAL A 496 14.58 -20.67 21.14
C VAL A 496 14.96 -22.10 21.55
N LYS A 497 14.47 -23.13 20.86
CA LYS A 497 14.82 -24.53 21.09
C LYS A 497 16.32 -24.75 20.95
N TRP A 498 16.89 -24.25 19.85
CA TRP A 498 18.31 -24.42 19.58
C TRP A 498 19.19 -23.72 20.63
N LEU A 499 18.83 -22.49 21.03
CA LEU A 499 19.51 -21.75 22.10
C LEU A 499 19.32 -22.40 23.47
N HIS A 500 18.22 -23.11 23.72
CA HIS A 500 18.00 -23.89 24.94
C HIS A 500 18.99 -25.06 25.01
N GLU A 501 19.09 -25.84 23.93
CA GLU A 501 19.99 -27.01 23.84
C GLU A 501 21.47 -26.62 23.88
N ASN A 502 21.83 -25.47 23.30
CA ASN A 502 23.23 -25.10 23.05
C ASN A 502 23.71 -23.87 23.85
N GLY A 503 22.86 -23.28 24.71
CA GLY A 503 23.15 -22.05 25.46
C GLY A 503 23.74 -22.25 26.85
N GLN A 504 24.46 -21.24 27.36
CA GLN A 504 24.87 -21.18 28.77
C GLN A 504 24.03 -20.10 29.48
N GLY A 505 23.32 -20.44 30.56
CA GLY A 505 22.57 -19.47 31.37
C GLY A 505 21.04 -19.58 31.34
N GLY A 506 20.49 -20.62 30.71
CA GLY A 506 19.06 -20.95 30.79
C GLY A 506 18.09 -19.84 30.34
N CYS A 507 16.83 -20.02 30.69
CA CYS A 507 15.75 -19.06 30.44
C CYS A 507 15.52 -18.20 31.68
N THR A 508 15.08 -16.95 31.49
CA THR A 508 14.61 -16.07 32.57
C THR A 508 13.11 -15.84 32.43
N ALA A 509 12.43 -15.39 33.49
CA ALA A 509 11.02 -15.01 33.42
C ALA A 509 10.76 -13.94 32.33
N VAL A 510 11.78 -13.18 31.92
CA VAL A 510 11.70 -12.20 30.83
C VAL A 510 11.32 -12.85 29.51
N ALA A 511 11.85 -14.05 29.17
CA ALA A 511 11.52 -14.71 27.91
C ALA A 511 10.03 -15.06 27.82
N MET A 512 9.43 -15.55 28.92
CA MET A 512 8.00 -15.80 29.00
C MET A 512 7.20 -14.50 28.88
N ASN A 513 7.61 -13.45 29.59
CA ASN A 513 6.93 -12.15 29.53
C ASN A 513 6.97 -11.53 28.13
N THR A 514 8.09 -11.65 27.42
CA THR A 514 8.24 -11.14 26.05
C THR A 514 7.55 -12.03 25.03
N ALA A 515 7.51 -13.35 25.24
CA ALA A 515 6.70 -14.25 24.40
C ALA A 515 5.21 -13.97 24.56
N ALA A 516 4.75 -13.70 25.79
CA ALA A 516 3.37 -13.30 26.07
C ALA A 516 3.02 -11.94 25.47
N TYR A 517 3.97 -11.00 25.44
CA TYR A 517 3.83 -9.72 24.74
C TYR A 517 3.59 -9.91 23.23
N GLY A 518 4.33 -10.83 22.60
CA GLY A 518 4.15 -11.16 21.18
C GLY A 518 3.04 -12.19 20.88
N GLY A 519 2.37 -12.74 21.91
CA GLY A 519 1.32 -13.76 21.74
C GLY A 519 1.84 -15.13 21.27
N HIS A 520 3.12 -15.40 21.47
CA HIS A 520 3.80 -16.59 20.94
C HIS A 520 3.57 -17.83 21.81
N LEU A 521 2.32 -18.33 21.83
CA LEU A 521 1.88 -19.45 22.68
C LEU A 521 2.74 -20.72 22.52
N LYS A 522 3.20 -21.05 21.31
CA LYS A 522 4.09 -22.20 21.08
C LYS A 522 5.42 -22.06 21.83
N VAL A 523 6.01 -20.87 21.82
CA VAL A 523 7.21 -20.54 22.59
C VAL A 523 6.92 -20.63 24.08
N MET A 524 5.80 -20.06 24.53
CA MET A 524 5.42 -20.10 25.96
C MET A 524 5.22 -21.52 26.47
N LYS A 525 4.53 -22.38 25.73
CA LYS A 525 4.36 -23.80 26.06
C LYS A 525 5.71 -24.52 26.16
N PHE A 526 6.61 -24.29 25.20
CA PHE A 526 7.96 -24.84 25.24
C PHE A 526 8.74 -24.35 26.48
N LEU A 527 8.69 -23.06 26.78
CA LEU A 527 9.36 -22.50 27.96
C LEU A 527 8.78 -23.05 29.28
N ALA A 528 7.46 -23.20 29.40
CA ALA A 528 6.85 -23.75 30.60
C ALA A 528 7.11 -25.25 30.79
N ALA A 529 7.25 -26.00 29.70
CA ALA A 529 7.58 -27.42 29.78
C ALA A 529 9.03 -27.68 30.26
N ASN A 530 9.96 -26.77 29.93
CA ASN A 530 11.39 -26.97 30.17
C ASN A 530 11.94 -26.19 31.37
N TYR A 531 11.16 -25.28 31.96
CA TYR A 531 11.61 -24.43 33.06
C TYR A 531 10.54 -24.31 34.14
N SER A 532 10.95 -24.51 35.41
CA SER A 532 10.09 -24.32 36.59
C SER A 532 10.35 -22.94 37.22
N PHE A 533 9.53 -21.95 36.87
CA PHE A 533 9.58 -20.60 37.46
C PHE A 533 8.22 -20.16 37.98
N ASN A 534 8.21 -19.28 38.99
CA ASN A 534 7.04 -18.46 39.29
C ASN A 534 6.89 -17.45 38.15
N TRP A 535 6.01 -17.77 37.20
CA TRP A 535 5.70 -16.90 36.07
C TRP A 535 5.13 -15.59 36.58
N SER A 536 5.69 -14.48 36.11
CA SER A 536 5.32 -13.18 36.64
C SER A 536 3.96 -12.75 36.11
N GLU A 537 3.20 -12.01 36.93
CA GLU A 537 1.94 -11.37 36.51
C GLU A 537 2.08 -10.52 35.23
N LYS A 538 3.30 -10.04 34.93
CA LYS A 538 3.61 -9.31 33.68
C LYS A 538 3.32 -10.14 32.42
N ALA A 539 3.43 -11.47 32.46
CA ALA A 539 3.07 -12.31 31.32
C ALA A 539 1.57 -12.20 31.03
N MET A 540 0.72 -12.30 32.06
CA MET A 540 -0.72 -12.12 31.94
C MET A 540 -1.07 -10.69 31.48
N ALA A 541 -0.48 -9.68 32.13
CA ALA A 541 -0.70 -8.28 31.76
C ALA A 541 -0.34 -8.03 30.29
N ASN A 542 0.82 -8.50 29.82
CA ASN A 542 1.26 -8.34 28.44
C ASN A 542 0.30 -9.02 27.45
N ALA A 543 -0.13 -10.25 27.76
CA ALA A 543 -1.07 -10.98 26.91
C ALA A 543 -2.44 -10.27 26.83
N GLN A 544 -2.97 -9.76 27.95
CA GLN A 544 -4.23 -9.01 27.97
C GLN A 544 -4.12 -7.65 27.27
N MET A 545 -3.01 -6.92 27.49
CA MET A 545 -2.81 -5.59 26.87
C MET A 545 -2.72 -5.65 25.35
N HIS A 546 -2.31 -6.79 24.78
CA HIS A 546 -2.17 -7.00 23.33
C HIS A 546 -3.23 -7.95 22.76
N GLY A 547 -4.24 -8.35 23.54
CA GLY A 547 -5.38 -9.10 23.02
C GLY A 547 -5.10 -10.56 22.65
N HIS A 548 -4.04 -11.16 23.21
CA HIS A 548 -3.64 -12.54 22.90
C HIS A 548 -4.52 -13.55 23.65
N THR A 549 -5.81 -13.64 23.31
CA THR A 549 -6.83 -14.40 24.07
C THR A 549 -6.45 -15.86 24.32
N GLU A 550 -5.91 -16.58 23.34
CA GLU A 550 -5.47 -17.97 23.53
C GLU A 550 -4.29 -18.09 24.50
N THR A 551 -3.41 -17.08 24.51
CA THR A 551 -2.34 -16.99 25.50
C THR A 551 -2.92 -16.72 26.89
N VAL A 552 -3.88 -15.80 27.01
CA VAL A 552 -4.57 -15.49 28.27
C VAL A 552 -5.29 -16.72 28.82
N LYS A 553 -6.06 -17.43 27.99
CA LYS A 553 -6.74 -18.70 28.36
C LYS A 553 -5.74 -19.72 28.88
N TRP A 554 -4.62 -19.91 28.17
CA TRP A 554 -3.62 -20.87 28.60
C TRP A 554 -2.96 -20.48 29.93
N LEU A 555 -2.58 -19.21 30.11
CA LEU A 555 -2.04 -18.70 31.38
C LEU A 555 -3.04 -18.85 32.54
N TYR A 556 -4.32 -18.57 32.30
CA TYR A 556 -5.38 -18.65 33.30
C TYR A 556 -5.70 -20.10 33.68
N PHE A 557 -6.10 -20.91 32.71
CA PHE A 557 -6.59 -22.27 32.96
C PHE A 557 -5.48 -23.29 33.25
N HIS A 558 -4.28 -23.14 32.67
CA HIS A 558 -3.21 -24.14 32.82
C HIS A 558 -2.13 -23.75 33.82
N LEU A 559 -1.85 -22.45 33.97
CA LEU A 559 -0.87 -21.96 34.95
C LEU A 559 -1.51 -21.33 36.19
N GLY A 560 -2.85 -21.29 36.29
CA GLY A 560 -3.57 -20.80 37.46
C GLY A 560 -3.36 -19.30 37.74
N MET A 561 -2.95 -18.53 36.73
CA MET A 561 -2.71 -17.09 36.87
C MET A 561 -4.04 -16.32 36.90
N LYS A 562 -4.12 -15.21 37.64
CA LYS A 562 -5.33 -14.38 37.73
C LYS A 562 -5.46 -13.41 36.56
N LEU A 563 -6.69 -13.16 36.09
CA LEU A 563 -7.01 -12.09 35.14
C LEU A 563 -6.85 -10.71 35.81
N LEU A 564 -6.37 -9.72 35.05
CA LEU A 564 -6.19 -8.33 35.49
C LEU A 564 -7.28 -7.42 34.89
N PRO A 565 -7.61 -6.28 35.54
CA PRO A 565 -8.64 -5.34 35.09
C PRO A 565 -8.14 -4.48 33.91
N HIS A 566 -8.09 -5.09 32.72
CA HIS A 566 -7.70 -4.48 31.45
C HIS A 566 -8.85 -4.43 30.42
N GLU A 567 -10.10 -4.49 30.88
CA GLU A 567 -11.32 -4.49 30.07
C GLU A 567 -11.46 -3.21 29.24
N VAL A 568 -11.10 -2.05 29.79
CA VAL A 568 -11.15 -0.78 29.05
C VAL A 568 -10.11 -0.79 27.92
N ASN A 569 -8.93 -1.37 28.15
CA ASN A 569 -7.92 -1.51 27.10
C ASN A 569 -8.38 -2.49 26.01
N ALA A 570 -8.98 -3.62 26.41
CA ALA A 570 -9.56 -4.59 25.48
C ALA A 570 -10.65 -3.94 24.61
N ALA A 571 -11.51 -3.10 25.20
CA ALA A 571 -12.52 -2.35 24.48
C ALA A 571 -11.96 -1.30 23.50
N ARG A 572 -10.89 -0.59 23.89
CA ARG A 572 -10.22 0.41 23.04
C ARG A 572 -9.53 -0.19 21.82
N ASN A 573 -9.14 -1.46 21.88
CA ASN A 573 -8.39 -2.14 20.83
C ASN A 573 -9.19 -3.27 20.15
N ASP A 574 -10.52 -3.33 20.37
CA ASP A 574 -11.41 -4.31 19.73
C ASP A 574 -11.08 -5.78 20.04
N PHE A 575 -10.65 -6.07 21.28
CA PHE A 575 -10.38 -7.43 21.74
C PHE A 575 -11.64 -8.08 22.32
N ILE A 576 -12.67 -8.28 21.49
CA ILE A 576 -13.98 -8.79 21.94
C ILE A 576 -13.89 -10.19 22.56
N ASP A 577 -13.08 -11.09 22.01
CA ASP A 577 -12.91 -12.44 22.61
C ASP A 577 -12.32 -12.38 24.02
N LEU A 578 -11.46 -11.40 24.26
CA LEU A 578 -10.88 -11.17 25.58
C LEU A 578 -11.91 -10.55 26.52
N LEU A 579 -12.74 -9.63 26.04
CA LEU A 579 -13.86 -9.08 26.81
C LEU A 579 -14.85 -10.17 27.22
N GLU A 580 -15.20 -11.07 26.29
CA GLU A 580 -16.07 -12.23 26.55
C GLU A 580 -15.49 -13.14 27.64
N LEU A 581 -14.20 -13.48 27.52
CA LEU A 581 -13.50 -14.26 28.54
C LEU A 581 -13.50 -13.55 29.90
N MET A 582 -13.23 -12.24 29.90
CA MET A 582 -13.18 -11.45 31.13
C MET A 582 -14.56 -11.30 31.78
N ASP A 583 -15.64 -11.08 31.02
CA ASP A 583 -17.01 -10.99 31.54
C ASP A 583 -17.48 -12.32 32.13
N LYS A 584 -17.14 -13.44 31.48
CA LYS A 584 -17.50 -14.77 31.97
C LYS A 584 -16.83 -15.11 33.30
N GLU A 585 -15.56 -14.75 33.46
CA GLU A 585 -14.75 -15.17 34.60
C GLU A 585 -14.62 -14.08 35.69
N THR A 586 -15.03 -12.84 35.42
CA THR A 586 -14.90 -11.68 36.33
C THR A 586 -16.01 -10.64 36.15
N ASP A 587 -16.17 -9.72 37.10
CA ASP A 587 -17.14 -8.60 36.99
C ASP A 587 -16.56 -7.33 36.33
N PHE A 588 -15.35 -7.38 35.77
CA PHE A 588 -14.64 -6.20 35.28
C PHE A 588 -15.40 -5.43 34.19
N CYS A 589 -16.06 -6.15 33.28
CA CYS A 589 -16.69 -5.58 32.10
C CYS A 589 -17.98 -4.78 32.36
N ARG A 590 -18.55 -4.83 33.57
CA ARG A 590 -19.81 -4.16 33.93
C ARG A 590 -19.75 -2.63 33.93
N ASN A 591 -18.55 -2.05 33.90
CA ASN A 591 -18.37 -0.60 33.91
C ASN A 591 -18.73 0.04 32.55
N PRO A 592 -19.62 1.05 32.48
CA PRO A 592 -19.95 1.78 31.26
C PRO A 592 -18.76 2.37 30.49
N THR A 593 -17.59 2.53 31.12
CA THR A 593 -16.37 2.94 30.44
C THR A 593 -16.00 2.01 29.28
N VAL A 594 -16.32 0.71 29.35
CA VAL A 594 -16.12 -0.26 28.26
C VAL A 594 -16.91 0.14 27.01
N PHE A 595 -18.20 0.48 27.17
CA PHE A 595 -19.04 1.00 26.09
C PHE A 595 -18.47 2.28 25.48
N PHE A 596 -18.14 3.26 26.32
CA PHE A 596 -17.64 4.56 25.84
C PHE A 596 -16.27 4.43 25.17
N ALA A 597 -15.43 3.51 25.64
CA ALA A 597 -14.15 3.19 25.02
C ALA A 597 -14.32 2.61 23.62
N GLY A 598 -15.23 1.63 23.45
CA GLY A 598 -15.54 1.06 22.13
C GLY A 598 -16.10 2.12 21.16
N CYS A 599 -17.07 2.93 21.61
CA CYS A 599 -17.60 4.02 20.79
C CYS A 599 -16.54 5.07 20.43
N GLY A 600 -15.69 5.48 21.38
CA GLY A 600 -14.68 6.52 21.18
C GLY A 600 -13.55 6.12 20.22
N ASN A 601 -13.34 4.82 20.00
CA ASN A 601 -12.32 4.29 19.09
C ASN A 601 -12.91 3.70 17.80
N ASN A 602 -14.18 3.99 17.50
CA ASN A 602 -14.89 3.47 16.31
C ASN A 602 -14.92 1.93 16.23
N HIS A 603 -15.18 1.26 17.37
CA HIS A 603 -15.42 -0.17 17.44
C HIS A 603 -16.91 -0.45 17.70
N PRO A 604 -17.76 -0.44 16.66
CA PRO A 604 -19.20 -0.62 16.82
C PRO A 604 -19.56 -2.00 17.38
N GLU A 605 -18.77 -3.02 17.08
CA GLU A 605 -18.98 -4.37 17.59
C GLU A 605 -18.78 -4.46 19.11
N VAL A 606 -17.79 -3.76 19.68
CA VAL A 606 -17.60 -3.62 21.14
C VAL A 606 -18.79 -2.90 21.78
N ALA A 607 -19.29 -1.84 21.14
CA ALA A 607 -20.43 -1.09 21.64
C ALA A 607 -21.73 -1.91 21.60
N GLU A 608 -21.90 -2.75 20.58
CA GLU A 608 -23.03 -3.67 20.47
C GLU A 608 -22.91 -4.81 21.48
N TRP A 609 -21.72 -5.41 21.62
CA TRP A 609 -21.42 -6.41 22.65
C TRP A 609 -21.81 -5.92 24.04
N TYR A 610 -21.40 -4.70 24.40
CA TYR A 610 -21.76 -4.14 25.70
C TYR A 610 -23.28 -3.93 25.86
N LYS A 611 -23.98 -3.47 24.81
CA LYS A 611 -25.44 -3.28 24.88
C LYS A 611 -26.18 -4.60 25.02
N ASP A 612 -25.70 -5.66 24.38
CA ASP A 612 -26.31 -6.97 24.44
C ASP A 612 -26.19 -7.58 25.85
N HIS A 613 -25.06 -7.33 26.53
CA HIS A 613 -24.81 -7.84 27.89
C HIS A 613 -25.45 -6.96 28.98
N TYR A 614 -25.40 -5.63 28.85
CA TYR A 614 -25.74 -4.71 29.94
C TYR A 614 -26.77 -3.61 29.59
N GLY A 615 -27.24 -3.59 28.34
CA GLY A 615 -28.13 -2.54 27.83
C GLY A 615 -27.42 -1.23 27.50
N ASN A 616 -28.17 -0.28 26.94
CA ASN A 616 -27.61 1.01 26.50
C ASN A 616 -27.36 1.96 27.71
N PRO A 617 -26.10 2.28 28.04
CA PRO A 617 -25.80 3.12 29.20
C PRO A 617 -26.26 4.58 29.03
N ARG A 618 -26.49 5.06 27.80
CA ARG A 618 -27.01 6.42 27.54
C ARG A 618 -28.49 6.59 27.93
N LYS A 619 -29.25 5.50 28.11
CA LYS A 619 -30.67 5.58 28.49
C LYS A 619 -30.90 5.74 30.00
N ARG A 620 -29.89 5.58 30.86
CA ARG A 620 -30.04 5.64 32.33
C ARG A 620 -30.10 7.06 32.93
N LYS A 621 -30.22 8.13 32.14
CA LYS A 621 -30.29 9.52 32.65
C LYS A 621 -31.71 10.09 32.86
N HIS A 622 -32.79 9.35 32.58
CA HIS A 622 -34.16 9.85 32.78
C HIS A 622 -35.03 8.84 33.55
N CYS A 623 -34.70 8.58 34.82
CA CYS A 623 -35.65 8.06 35.81
C CYS A 623 -35.04 8.19 37.21
N SER A 624 -35.14 9.39 37.80
CA SER A 624 -35.22 9.62 39.27
C SER A 624 -35.08 11.11 39.56
N GLN A 625 -36.21 11.83 39.56
CA GLN A 625 -36.67 12.72 40.63
C GLN A 625 -38.08 13.18 40.32
#